data_AF-A0A532B474-F1
#
_entry.id   AF-A0A532B474-F1
#
_cell.length_a   1.000
_cell.length_b   1.000
_cell.length_c   1.000
_cell.angle_alpha   90.00
_cell.angle_beta   90.00
_cell.angle_gamma   90.00
#
_symmetry.space_group_name_H-M   'P 1'
#
loop_
_entity.id
_entity.type
_entity.pdbx_description
1 polymer ?
#
loop_
_entity_poly.entity_id
_entity_poly.type
_entity_poly.pdbx_seq_one_letter_code
_entity_poly.pdbx_strand_id
1 'polypeptide(L)'
;MNARVLDGEIITSRLEDVRAYEGVRTRRILAFVIDYFIVALLTIPFAILVFLLGLLTLGLGWMLFSILVPAVAILYIWNTLGSKDQATTGMKVMGIRLDRLDG
;
A
#
# COMPACT_ATOMS: atom_id res chain seq x y z
N MET A 1 24.91 22.24 33.57
CA MET A 1 23.85 23.16 33.10
C MET A 1 24.49 24.18 32.18
N ASN A 2 24.37 24.02 30.86
CA ASN A 2 24.82 25.02 29.88
C ASN A 2 23.79 25.10 28.77
N ALA A 3 22.77 25.94 28.97
CA ALA A 3 21.86 26.35 27.92
C ALA A 3 22.62 27.36 27.03
N ARG A 4 23.14 26.88 25.89
CA ARG A 4 23.57 27.76 24.81
C ARG A 4 22.33 28.21 24.06
N VAL A 5 21.89 29.43 24.35
CA VAL A 5 20.96 30.18 23.54
C VAL A 5 21.70 30.51 22.25
N LEU A 6 21.41 29.75 21.18
CA LEU A 6 21.83 30.10 19.84
C LEU A 6 20.90 31.21 19.34
N ASP A 7 21.54 32.21 18.75
CA ASP A 7 21.01 33.46 18.22
C ASP A 7 19.64 33.34 17.55
N GLY A 8 18.88 34.45 17.60
CA GLY A 8 17.54 34.66 17.03
C GLY A 8 17.42 34.53 15.51
N GLU A 9 18.06 33.53 14.92
CA GLU A 9 17.66 32.95 13.65
C GLU A 9 16.38 32.16 13.95
N ILE A 10 15.26 32.60 13.37
CA ILE A 10 14.07 31.76 13.26
C ILE A 10 14.59 30.45 12.66
N ILE A 11 14.63 29.38 13.46
CA ILE A 11 14.68 28.02 12.95
C ILE A 11 13.39 27.92 12.13
N THR A 12 13.43 28.37 10.87
CA THR A 12 12.38 28.15 9.89
C THR A 12 12.25 26.65 9.92
N SER A 13 11.14 26.21 10.49
CA SER A 13 10.98 24.86 10.96
C SER A 13 11.44 23.92 9.85
N ARG A 14 12.07 22.79 10.18
CA ARG A 14 12.42 21.76 9.19
C ARG A 14 11.21 21.30 8.33
N LEU A 15 10.00 21.77 8.66
CA LEU A 15 8.70 21.58 8.04
C LEU A 15 8.35 22.63 6.96
N GLU A 16 9.04 23.76 6.90
CA GLU A 16 8.83 24.81 5.87
C GLU A 16 9.68 24.58 4.61
N ASP A 17 10.62 23.65 4.65
CA ASP A 17 11.41 23.26 3.48
C ASP A 17 10.57 22.40 2.52
N VAL A 18 9.96 23.06 1.54
CA VAL A 18 9.15 22.43 0.47
C VAL A 18 9.93 21.32 -0.26
N ARG A 19 11.27 21.40 -0.30
CA ARG A 19 12.14 20.37 -0.91
C ARG A 19 12.14 19.06 -0.13
N ALA A 20 11.86 19.08 1.17
CA ALA A 20 11.72 17.85 1.96
C ALA A 20 10.47 17.03 1.59
N TYR A 21 9.46 17.68 0.99
CA TYR A 21 8.23 17.04 0.50
C TYR A 21 8.30 16.68 -1.00
N GLU A 22 9.35 17.12 -1.70
CA GLU A 22 9.56 16.86 -3.12
C GLU A 22 9.81 15.35 -3.32
N GLY A 23 8.94 14.70 -4.11
CA GLY A 23 9.00 13.26 -4.37
C GLY A 23 8.19 12.36 -3.43
N VAL A 24 7.58 12.89 -2.36
CA VAL A 24 6.65 12.10 -1.51
C VAL A 24 5.44 11.64 -2.31
N ARG A 25 4.90 12.53 -3.17
CA ARG A 25 3.79 12.20 -4.06
C ARG A 25 4.16 11.07 -5.03
N THR A 26 5.34 11.14 -5.65
CA THR A 26 5.81 10.14 -6.61
C THR A 26 6.03 8.79 -5.95
N ARG A 27 6.63 8.74 -4.75
CA ARG A 27 6.82 7.49 -4.00
C ARG A 27 5.50 6.82 -3.63
N ARG A 28 4.49 7.61 -3.23
CA ARG A 28 3.15 7.08 -2.93
C ARG A 28 2.45 6.54 -4.19
N ILE A 29 2.49 7.28 -5.30
CA ILE A 29 1.89 6.83 -6.57
C ILE A 29 2.55 5.53 -7.06
N LEU A 30 3.88 5.44 -7.01
CA LEU A 30 4.59 4.21 -7.41
C LEU A 30 4.25 3.03 -6.50
N ALA A 31 4.15 3.24 -5.18
CA ALA A 31 3.69 2.21 -4.25
C ALA A 31 2.28 1.71 -4.61
N PHE A 32 1.34 2.63 -4.92
CA PHE A 32 0.00 2.26 -5.38
C PHE A 32 0.03 1.45 -6.69
N VAL A 33 0.84 1.85 -7.67
CA VAL A 33 0.96 1.13 -8.95
C VAL A 33 1.48 -0.29 -8.74
N ILE A 34 2.51 -0.45 -7.89
CA ILE A 34 3.06 -1.78 -7.56
C ILE A 34 2.00 -2.63 -6.85
N ASP A 35 1.28 -2.07 -5.90
CA ASP A 35 0.22 -2.80 -5.18
C ASP A 35 -0.90 -3.26 -6.13
N TYR A 36 -1.34 -2.41 -7.07
CA TYR A 36 -2.31 -2.80 -8.10
C TYR A 36 -1.79 -3.91 -9.01
N PHE A 37 -0.50 -3.86 -9.39
CA PHE A 37 0.13 -4.90 -10.18
C PHE A 37 0.15 -6.25 -9.45
N ILE A 38 0.45 -6.24 -8.15
CA ILE A 38 0.45 -7.45 -7.32
C ILE A 38 -0.96 -8.02 -7.20
N VAL A 39 -1.96 -7.17 -6.92
CA VAL A 39 -3.37 -7.60 -6.86
C VAL A 39 -3.82 -8.17 -8.20
N ALA A 40 -3.46 -7.55 -9.32
CA ALA A 40 -3.78 -8.06 -10.65
C ALA A 40 -3.16 -9.44 -10.90
N LEU A 41 -1.88 -9.61 -10.56
CA LEU A 41 -1.18 -10.90 -10.69
C LEU A 41 -1.81 -11.99 -9.81
N LEU A 42 -2.14 -11.65 -8.55
CA LEU A 42 -2.83 -12.56 -7.63
C LEU A 42 -4.23 -12.90 -8.11
N THR A 43 -4.90 -12.01 -8.84
CA THR A 43 -6.24 -12.28 -9.37
C THR A 43 -6.25 -13.39 -10.41
N ILE A 44 -5.16 -13.57 -11.19
CA ILE A 44 -5.08 -14.58 -12.27
C ILE A 44 -5.40 -16.01 -11.78
N PRO A 45 -4.72 -16.58 -10.76
CA PRO A 45 -5.04 -17.92 -10.29
C PRO A 45 -6.47 -18.05 -9.75
N PHE A 46 -6.99 -17.06 -9.03
CA PHE A 46 -8.37 -17.09 -8.55
C PHE A 46 -9.39 -16.97 -9.70
N ALA A 47 -9.09 -16.20 -10.73
CA ALA A 47 -9.92 -16.08 -11.93
C ALA A 47 -10.03 -17.42 -12.68
N ILE A 48 -8.93 -18.18 -12.76
CA ILE A 48 -8.94 -19.53 -13.33
C ILE A 48 -9.86 -20.45 -12.52
N LEU A 49 -9.76 -20.41 -11.19
CA LEU A 49 -10.62 -21.22 -10.31
C LEU A 49 -12.10 -20.86 -10.47
N VAL A 50 -12.43 -19.56 -10.49
CA VAL A 50 -13.81 -19.08 -10.68
C VAL A 50 -14.33 -19.42 -12.07
N PHE A 51 -13.49 -19.35 -13.10
CA PHE A 51 -13.86 -19.73 -14.47
C PHE A 51 -14.24 -21.21 -14.55
N LEU A 52 -13.41 -22.10 -13.99
CA LEU A 52 -13.68 -23.54 -13.93
C LEU A 52 -14.91 -23.86 -13.09
N LEU A 53 -15.08 -23.18 -11.95
CA LEU A 53 -16.27 -23.30 -11.10
C LEU A 53 -17.53 -22.88 -11.87
N GLY A 54 -17.46 -21.79 -12.62
CA GLY A 54 -18.55 -21.34 -13.47
C GLY A 54 -18.92 -22.36 -14.54
N LEU A 55 -17.93 -23.02 -15.16
CA LEU A 55 -18.19 -24.10 -16.12
C LEU A 55 -18.90 -25.29 -15.45
N LEU A 56 -18.44 -25.70 -14.27
CA LEU A 56 -19.03 -26.82 -13.51
C LEU A 56 -20.46 -26.52 -13.03
N THR A 57 -20.75 -25.25 -12.73
CA THR A 57 -22.04 -24.80 -12.19
C THR A 57 -22.97 -24.23 -13.27
N LEU A 58 -22.70 -24.49 -14.56
CA LEU A 58 -23.48 -24.02 -15.70
C LEU A 58 -23.68 -22.48 -15.72
N GLY A 59 -22.69 -21.73 -15.24
CA GLY A 59 -22.65 -20.27 -15.27
C GLY A 59 -22.90 -19.59 -13.92
N LEU A 60 -23.41 -20.28 -12.90
CA LEU A 60 -23.66 -19.66 -11.58
C LEU A 60 -22.38 -19.13 -10.92
N GLY A 61 -21.28 -19.88 -11.03
CA GLY A 61 -19.98 -19.49 -10.49
C GLY A 61 -19.42 -18.20 -11.11
N TRP A 62 -19.85 -17.82 -12.32
CA TRP A 62 -19.40 -16.58 -12.95
C TRP A 62 -19.90 -15.32 -12.24
N MET A 63 -20.96 -15.42 -11.41
CA MET A 63 -21.38 -14.31 -10.55
C MET A 63 -20.26 -13.84 -9.61
N LEU A 64 -19.34 -14.73 -9.24
CA LEU A 64 -18.19 -14.40 -8.40
C LEU A 64 -17.20 -13.45 -9.08
N PHE A 65 -17.16 -13.35 -10.40
CA PHE A 65 -16.31 -12.37 -11.09
C PHE A 65 -16.64 -10.92 -10.69
N SER A 66 -17.90 -10.64 -10.32
CA SER A 66 -18.32 -9.29 -9.86
C SER A 66 -17.58 -8.81 -8.62
N ILE A 67 -17.21 -9.73 -7.73
CA ILE A 67 -16.55 -9.44 -6.45
C ILE A 67 -15.12 -9.98 -6.37
N LEU A 68 -14.64 -10.67 -7.41
CA LEU A 68 -13.35 -11.34 -7.41
C LEU A 68 -12.20 -10.38 -7.13
N VAL A 69 -12.12 -9.28 -7.90
CA VAL A 69 -11.07 -8.27 -7.75
C VAL A 69 -11.09 -7.61 -6.36
N PRO A 70 -12.23 -7.06 -5.86
CA PRO A 70 -12.24 -6.49 -4.52
C PRO A 70 -11.97 -7.52 -3.42
N ALA A 71 -12.41 -8.78 -3.58
CA ALA A 71 -12.09 -9.85 -2.63
C ALA A 71 -10.58 -10.15 -2.57
N VAL A 72 -9.92 -10.28 -3.73
CA VAL A 72 -8.46 -10.50 -3.81
C VAL A 72 -7.70 -9.30 -3.27
N ALA A 73 -8.14 -8.08 -3.57
CA ALA A 73 -7.54 -6.86 -3.04
C ALA A 73 -7.60 -6.82 -1.50
N ILE A 74 -8.76 -7.15 -0.91
CA ILE A 74 -8.92 -7.21 0.55
C ILE A 74 -8.03 -8.30 1.16
N LEU A 75 -7.97 -9.49 0.56
CA LEU A 75 -7.09 -10.57 1.03
C LEU A 75 -5.61 -10.19 0.99
N TYR A 76 -5.17 -9.53 -0.08
CA TYR A 76 -3.82 -8.99 -0.19
C TYR A 76 -3.54 -7.94 0.89
N ILE A 77 -4.40 -6.92 1.00
CA ILE A 77 -4.27 -5.84 1.99
C ILE A 77 -4.21 -6.42 3.40
N TRP A 78 -5.12 -7.34 3.75
CA TRP A 78 -5.14 -8.02 5.04
C TRP A 78 -3.83 -8.75 5.32
N ASN A 79 -3.35 -9.58 4.38
CA ASN A 79 -2.13 -10.36 4.57
C ASN A 79 -0.89 -9.47 4.73
N THR A 80 -0.87 -8.35 4.01
CA THR A 80 0.32 -7.49 3.92
C THR A 80 0.38 -6.46 5.05
N LEU A 81 -0.75 -5.80 5.38
CA LEU A 81 -0.84 -4.85 6.49
C LEU A 81 -0.95 -5.52 7.87
N GLY A 82 -1.44 -6.76 7.93
CA GLY A 82 -1.43 -7.57 9.16
C GLY A 82 -0.03 -8.10 9.54
N SER A 83 0.97 -7.92 8.68
CA SER A 83 2.36 -8.35 8.91
C SER A 83 3.09 -7.39 9.86
N LYS A 84 4.17 -7.87 10.51
CA LYS A 84 4.94 -7.13 11.55
C LYS A 84 5.45 -5.76 11.12
N ASP A 85 5.57 -5.51 9.82
CA ASP A 85 6.01 -4.23 9.26
C ASP A 85 4.88 -3.23 8.95
N GLN A 86 3.60 -3.64 9.04
CA GLN A 86 2.40 -2.81 8.75
C GLN A 86 2.50 -1.97 7.46
N ALA A 87 3.12 -2.53 6.41
CA ALA A 87 3.32 -1.87 5.14
C ALA A 87 2.97 -2.83 4.00
N THR A 88 2.26 -2.34 2.99
CA THR A 88 1.98 -3.11 1.77
C THR A 88 3.28 -3.42 1.04
N THR A 89 3.30 -4.45 0.19
CA THR A 89 4.53 -4.88 -0.49
C THR A 89 5.04 -3.78 -1.41
N GLY A 90 4.15 -3.01 -2.07
CA GLY A 90 4.52 -1.82 -2.83
C GLY A 90 5.15 -0.72 -1.97
N MET A 91 4.63 -0.51 -0.75
CA MET A 91 5.24 0.44 0.20
C MET A 91 6.61 -0.05 0.70
N LYS A 92 6.79 -1.35 0.96
CA LYS A 92 8.08 -1.95 1.34
C LYS A 92 9.13 -1.78 0.24
N VAL A 93 8.78 -2.08 -1.00
CA VAL A 93 9.70 -1.97 -2.16
C VAL A 93 10.13 -0.53 -2.40
N MET A 94 9.26 0.45 -2.13
CA MET A 94 9.56 1.88 -2.27
C MET A 94 10.25 2.50 -1.05
N GLY A 95 10.61 1.71 -0.04
CA GLY A 95 11.25 2.18 1.19
C GLY A 95 10.35 3.08 2.05
N ILE A 96 9.03 2.98 1.89
CA ILE A 96 8.04 3.72 2.67
C ILE A 96 7.68 2.86 3.89
N ARG A 97 8.24 3.19 5.06
CA ARG A 97 7.87 2.57 6.33
C ARG A 97 6.78 3.40 6.98
N LEU A 98 5.66 2.77 7.33
CA LEU A 98 4.67 3.38 8.23
C LEU A 98 5.28 3.36 9.63
N ASP A 99 5.70 4.53 10.11
CA ASP A 99 6.11 4.70 11.50
C ASP A 99 4.87 5.05 12.31
N ARG A 100 4.58 4.27 13.34
CA ARG A 100 3.43 4.51 14.23
C ARG A 100 3.87 5.57 15.22
N LEU A 101 3.17 6.70 15.27
CA LEU A 101 3.46 7.78 16.22
C LEU A 101 2.96 7.47 17.65
N ASP A 102 2.41 6.28 17.84
CA ASP A 102 1.80 5.83 19.08
C ASP A 102 2.63 4.66 19.62
N GLY A 103 3.60 4.99 20.49
CA GLY A 103 4.21 4.16 21.55
C GLY A 103 4.74 2.77 21.19
#